data_AF-A0A815MMW7-F1
#
_entry.id   AF-A0A815MMW7-F1
#
_cell.length_a   1.000
_cell.length_b   1.000
_cell.length_c   1.000
_cell.angle_alpha   90.00
_cell.angle_beta   90.00
_cell.angle_gamma   90.00
#
_symmetry.space_group_name_H-M   'P 1'
#
loop_
_entity.id
_entity.type
_entity.pdbx_description
1 polymer ?
#
loop_
_entity_poly.entity_id
_entity_poly.type
_entity_poly.pdbx_seq_one_letter_code
_entity_poly.pdbx_strand_id
1 'polypeptide(L)'
;MELVMCVLGYSYGAGTLIKYLGEQADHCRLTAAISLCASYDYIATTNGLEKWFNLRLYNKALTETLLGYLRTHESQLKDTTYLNLTNVYRARTIREFDIATAVPLFGYEDVLDYYKECSSGPWIQHIRIPTLISSTIDDPICVIEGLPLSAVRKNEHVIAVLTKEGGHVGWLEGWWPRKYTWENRVVVEYIRIIMKKIHYEWNIHSDRNAEELSVEYSVDTFEITL
;
A
#
# COMPACT_ATOMS: atom_id res chain seq x y z
N MET A 1 -18.97 17.23 -16.72
CA MET A 1 -18.90 16.27 -15.60
C MET A 1 -17.44 16.09 -15.25
N GLU A 2 -17.05 16.48 -14.04
CA GLU A 2 -15.76 16.02 -13.52
C GLU A 2 -15.84 14.51 -13.28
N LEU A 3 -14.83 13.78 -13.74
CA LEU A 3 -14.75 12.35 -13.55
C LEU A 3 -14.47 12.06 -12.08
N VAL A 4 -15.34 11.29 -11.43
CA VAL A 4 -15.11 10.83 -10.06
C VAL A 4 -14.14 9.66 -10.12
N MET A 5 -12.98 9.80 -9.48
CA MET A 5 -11.94 8.77 -9.46
C MET A 5 -11.44 8.54 -8.04
N CYS A 6 -11.76 7.37 -7.50
CA CYS A 6 -11.21 6.88 -6.23
C CYS A 6 -10.17 5.80 -6.53
N VAL A 7 -8.98 5.92 -5.95
CA VAL A 7 -7.90 4.95 -6.16
C VAL A 7 -7.57 4.25 -4.84
N LEU A 8 -7.46 2.93 -4.90
CA LEU A 8 -7.10 2.06 -3.79
C LEU A 8 -5.75 1.41 -4.09
N GLY A 9 -4.83 1.45 -3.12
CA GLY A 9 -3.56 0.75 -3.18
C GLY A 9 -3.37 -0.16 -1.96
N TYR A 10 -2.72 -1.29 -2.18
CA TYR A 10 -2.28 -2.23 -1.14
C TYR A 10 -0.75 -2.33 -1.14
N SER A 11 -0.14 -2.44 0.04
CA SER A 11 1.30 -2.73 0.19
C SER A 11 2.17 -1.78 -0.63
N TYR A 12 2.99 -2.30 -1.56
CA TYR A 12 3.78 -1.51 -2.50
C TYR A 12 2.96 -0.49 -3.30
N GLY A 13 1.76 -0.88 -3.77
CA GLY A 13 0.85 0.00 -4.50
C GLY A 13 0.28 1.11 -3.62
N ALA A 14 0.09 0.84 -2.32
CA ALA A 14 -0.34 1.81 -1.34
C ALA A 14 0.72 2.90 -1.11
N GLY A 15 2.00 2.51 -1.02
CA GLY A 15 3.13 3.44 -0.91
C GLY A 15 3.32 4.28 -2.18
N THR A 16 3.24 3.64 -3.34
CA THR A 16 3.28 4.33 -4.65
C THR A 16 2.18 5.39 -4.75
N LEU A 17 0.95 5.04 -4.33
CA LEU A 17 -0.17 5.97 -4.31
C LEU A 17 0.10 7.17 -3.39
N ILE A 18 0.59 6.96 -2.17
CA ILE A 18 0.90 8.04 -1.24
C ILE A 18 1.97 8.98 -1.79
N LYS A 19 3.04 8.43 -2.39
CA LYS A 19 4.07 9.22 -3.05
C LYS A 19 3.48 10.06 -4.18
N TYR A 20 2.71 9.44 -5.08
CA TYR A 20 2.01 10.15 -6.16
C TYR A 20 1.13 11.30 -5.65
N LEU A 21 0.35 11.07 -4.59
CA LEU A 21 -0.52 12.10 -4.02
C LEU A 21 0.27 13.29 -3.47
N GLY A 22 1.39 13.03 -2.79
CA GLY A 22 2.23 14.10 -2.26
C GLY A 22 3.01 14.84 -3.34
N GLU A 23 3.47 14.15 -4.39
CA GLU A 23 4.13 14.78 -5.54
C GLU A 23 3.18 15.64 -6.36
N GLN A 24 1.95 15.19 -6.56
CA GLN A 24 0.94 15.96 -7.28
C GLN A 24 0.37 17.11 -6.44
N ALA A 25 0.25 16.93 -5.12
CA ALA A 25 -0.31 17.91 -4.20
C ALA A 25 -1.59 18.56 -4.76
N ASP A 26 -1.59 19.88 -4.97
CA ASP A 26 -2.72 20.66 -5.48
C ASP A 26 -3.10 20.33 -6.94
N HIS A 27 -2.22 19.65 -7.69
CA HIS A 27 -2.47 19.21 -9.06
C HIS A 27 -3.12 17.82 -9.13
N CYS A 28 -3.31 17.14 -7.99
CA CYS A 28 -3.91 15.82 -7.99
C CYS A 28 -5.37 15.87 -8.47
N ARG A 29 -5.70 15.05 -9.47
CA ARG A 29 -7.05 14.99 -10.07
C ARG A 29 -7.94 13.88 -9.51
N LEU A 30 -7.43 13.13 -8.54
CA LEU A 30 -8.20 12.08 -7.87
C LEU A 30 -9.20 12.71 -6.91
N THR A 31 -10.38 12.13 -6.80
CA THR A 31 -11.41 12.58 -5.86
C THR A 31 -11.07 12.17 -4.44
N ALA A 32 -10.59 10.93 -4.28
CA ALA A 32 -10.15 10.40 -3.00
C ALA A 32 -9.17 9.25 -3.21
N ALA A 33 -8.41 8.92 -2.17
CA ALA A 33 -7.47 7.82 -2.19
C ALA A 33 -7.59 6.96 -0.93
N ILE A 34 -7.21 5.70 -1.06
CA ILE A 34 -7.19 4.72 0.03
C ILE A 34 -5.87 3.93 -0.05
N SER A 35 -5.10 3.95 1.02
CA SER A 35 -3.78 3.33 1.13
C SER A 35 -3.81 2.31 2.27
N LEU A 36 -3.67 1.02 1.95
CA LEU A 36 -3.74 -0.08 2.91
C LEU A 36 -2.38 -0.74 3.09
N CYS A 37 -1.85 -0.71 4.33
CA CYS A 37 -0.57 -1.25 4.75
C CYS A 37 0.60 -0.87 3.85
N ALA A 38 0.74 0.43 3.59
CA ALA A 38 1.86 0.94 2.81
C ALA A 38 3.19 0.80 3.54
N SER A 39 4.26 0.60 2.77
CA SER A 39 5.61 0.88 3.24
C SER A 39 5.87 2.38 3.19
N TYR A 40 5.84 3.03 4.35
CA TYR A 40 6.14 4.46 4.48
C TYR A 40 7.64 4.75 4.56
N ASP A 41 8.41 3.79 5.08
CA ASP A 41 9.87 3.83 5.18
C ASP A 41 10.43 2.47 4.73
N TYR A 42 11.07 2.44 3.56
CA TYR A 42 11.65 1.21 3.00
C TYR A 42 12.86 0.70 3.79
N ILE A 43 13.59 1.58 4.47
CA ILE A 43 14.70 1.19 5.33
C ILE A 43 14.14 0.46 6.55
N ALA A 44 13.12 1.01 7.21
CA ALA A 44 12.44 0.37 8.34
C ALA A 44 11.80 -0.96 7.93
N THR A 45 11.06 -0.98 6.82
CA THR A 45 10.42 -2.18 6.27
C THR A 45 11.43 -3.28 5.97
N THR A 46 12.53 -2.99 5.25
CA THR A 46 13.53 -4.01 4.92
C THR A 46 14.28 -4.51 6.16
N ASN A 47 14.60 -3.64 7.11
CA ASN A 47 15.17 -4.06 8.40
C ASN A 47 14.21 -4.97 9.19
N GLY A 48 12.91 -4.67 9.17
CA GLY A 48 11.87 -5.51 9.76
C GLY A 48 11.77 -6.88 9.11
N LEU A 49 11.85 -6.93 7.78
CA LEU A 49 11.85 -8.16 6.99
C LEU A 49 13.10 -9.01 7.17
N GLU A 50 14.22 -8.43 7.62
CA GLU A 50 15.47 -9.16 7.85
C GLU A 50 15.60 -9.70 9.29
N LYS A 51 14.62 -9.45 10.16
CA LYS A 51 14.52 -10.16 11.46
C LYS A 51 14.35 -11.66 11.23
N TRP A 52 14.95 -12.50 12.08
CA TRP A 52 15.12 -13.94 11.84
C TRP A 52 13.86 -14.67 11.32
N PHE A 53 12.70 -14.48 11.94
CA PHE A 53 11.45 -15.12 11.51
C PHE A 53 10.98 -14.60 10.14
N ASN A 54 10.94 -13.28 9.99
CA ASN A 54 10.51 -12.63 8.74
C ASN A 54 11.46 -12.92 7.58
N LEU A 55 12.76 -13.01 7.85
CA LEU A 55 13.79 -13.32 6.88
C LEU A 55 13.56 -14.70 6.25
N ARG A 56 13.21 -15.69 7.09
CA ARG A 56 13.02 -17.08 6.66
C ARG A 56 11.69 -17.33 5.96
N LEU A 57 10.66 -16.55 6.28
CA LEU A 57 9.31 -16.72 5.76
C LEU A 57 8.98 -15.67 4.69
N TYR A 58 8.75 -14.42 5.11
CA TYR A 58 8.26 -13.34 4.23
C TYR A 58 9.32 -12.85 3.25
N ASN A 59 10.52 -12.51 3.73
CA ASN A 59 11.57 -11.97 2.87
C ASN A 59 12.00 -12.99 1.80
N LYS A 60 12.20 -14.25 2.23
CA LYS A 60 12.50 -15.35 1.30
C LYS A 60 11.40 -15.52 0.24
N ALA A 61 10.13 -15.59 0.64
CA ALA A 61 9.02 -15.76 -0.29
C ALA A 61 8.93 -14.59 -1.28
N LEU A 62 9.02 -13.35 -0.80
CA LEU A 62 9.01 -12.15 -1.64
C LEU A 62 10.19 -12.13 -2.62
N THR A 63 11.39 -12.48 -2.16
CA THR A 63 12.58 -12.57 -3.02
C THR A 63 12.40 -13.64 -4.11
N GLU A 64 11.90 -14.82 -3.76
CA GLU A 64 11.63 -15.89 -4.73
C GLU A 64 10.56 -15.48 -5.75
N THR A 65 9.51 -14.76 -5.32
CA THR A 65 8.51 -14.18 -6.21
C THR A 65 9.10 -13.16 -7.17
N LEU A 66 9.92 -12.23 -6.69
CA LEU A 66 10.59 -11.21 -7.52
C LEU A 66 11.53 -11.85 -8.55
N LEU A 67 12.33 -12.84 -8.13
CA LEU A 67 13.16 -13.62 -9.04
C LEU A 67 12.33 -14.40 -10.05
N GLY A 68 11.17 -14.93 -9.64
CA GLY A 68 10.21 -15.58 -10.54
C GLY A 68 9.70 -14.63 -11.62
N TYR A 69 9.25 -13.43 -11.23
CA TYR A 69 8.84 -12.39 -12.18
C TYR A 69 9.95 -12.00 -13.15
N LEU A 70 11.18 -11.85 -12.66
CA LEU A 70 12.33 -11.56 -13.50
C LEU A 70 12.58 -12.66 -14.52
N ARG A 71 12.53 -13.94 -14.12
CA ARG A 71 12.70 -15.09 -15.04
C ARG A 71 11.65 -15.11 -16.14
N THR A 72 10.39 -14.85 -15.78
CA THR A 72 9.28 -14.81 -16.75
C THR A 72 9.50 -13.74 -17.81
N HIS A 73 10.11 -12.62 -17.45
CA HIS A 73 10.29 -11.45 -18.32
C HIS A 73 11.74 -11.25 -18.76
N GLU A 74 12.61 -12.24 -18.56
CA GLU A 74 14.04 -12.11 -18.81
C GLU A 74 14.34 -11.69 -20.25
N SER A 75 13.56 -12.19 -21.22
CA SER A 75 13.70 -11.82 -22.64
C SER A 75 13.59 -10.33 -22.90
N GLN A 76 12.85 -9.58 -22.08
CA GLN A 76 12.71 -8.13 -22.19
C GLN A 76 13.92 -7.39 -21.62
N LEU A 77 14.76 -8.08 -20.85
CA LEU A 77 15.93 -7.54 -20.16
C LEU A 77 17.26 -8.00 -20.75
N LYS A 78 17.24 -8.96 -21.70
CA LYS A 78 18.45 -9.54 -22.32
C LYS A 78 19.33 -8.52 -23.04
N ASP A 79 18.72 -7.47 -23.58
CA ASP A 79 19.45 -6.41 -24.29
C ASP A 79 19.88 -5.27 -23.36
N THR A 80 19.61 -5.37 -22.05
CA THR A 80 20.05 -4.39 -21.07
C THR A 80 21.48 -4.68 -20.65
N THR A 81 22.40 -3.74 -20.90
CA THR A 81 23.79 -3.84 -20.43
C THR A 81 23.94 -3.51 -18.94
N TYR A 82 22.88 -3.00 -18.32
CA TYR A 82 22.87 -2.53 -16.94
C TYR A 82 22.76 -3.65 -15.90
N LEU A 83 22.24 -4.83 -16.28
CA LEU A 83 21.96 -5.91 -15.33
C LEU A 83 22.86 -7.12 -15.54
N ASN A 84 23.59 -7.49 -14.48
CA ASN A 84 24.22 -8.80 -14.40
C ASN A 84 23.20 -9.83 -13.86
N LEU A 85 22.43 -10.45 -14.75
CA LEU A 85 21.39 -11.41 -14.38
C LEU A 85 21.92 -12.59 -13.53
N THR A 86 23.18 -13.00 -13.72
CA THR A 86 23.78 -14.05 -12.89
C THR A 86 23.89 -13.60 -11.43
N ASN A 87 24.27 -12.34 -11.18
CA ASN A 87 24.30 -11.79 -9.83
C ASN A 87 22.89 -11.63 -9.26
N VAL A 88 21.93 -11.18 -10.06
CA VAL A 88 20.54 -11.03 -9.63
C VAL A 88 19.96 -12.36 -9.14
N TYR A 89 20.15 -13.45 -9.89
CA TYR A 89 19.65 -14.77 -9.52
C TYR A 89 20.32 -15.38 -8.28
N ARG A 90 21.38 -14.77 -7.75
CA ARG A 90 22.03 -15.16 -6.48
C ARG A 90 21.42 -14.49 -5.27
N ALA A 91 20.57 -13.48 -5.43
CA ALA A 91 19.90 -12.82 -4.33
C ALA A 91 19.13 -13.81 -3.44
N ARG A 92 19.18 -13.59 -2.13
CA ARG A 92 18.51 -14.35 -1.08
C ARG A 92 17.60 -13.48 -0.23
N THR A 93 17.77 -12.16 -0.32
CA THR A 93 16.90 -11.19 0.32
C THR A 93 16.41 -10.14 -0.69
N ILE A 94 15.33 -9.44 -0.33
CA ILE A 94 14.81 -8.32 -1.13
C ILE A 94 15.89 -7.25 -1.30
N ARG A 95 16.65 -6.94 -0.23
CA ARG A 95 17.75 -5.98 -0.31
C ARG A 95 18.83 -6.41 -1.30
N GLU A 96 19.24 -7.68 -1.29
CA GLU A 96 20.20 -8.20 -2.27
C GLU A 96 19.64 -8.16 -3.69
N PHE A 97 18.35 -8.43 -3.85
CA PHE A 97 17.67 -8.31 -5.15
C PHE A 97 17.68 -6.85 -5.63
N ASP A 98 17.32 -5.89 -4.79
CA ASP A 98 17.29 -4.46 -5.13
C ASP A 98 18.67 -3.92 -5.47
N ILE A 99 19.71 -4.31 -4.71
CA ILE A 99 21.12 -3.98 -5.00
C ILE A 99 21.52 -4.49 -6.37
N ALA A 100 21.10 -5.69 -6.76
CA ALA A 100 21.46 -6.29 -8.04
C ALA A 100 20.58 -5.81 -9.21
N THR A 101 19.43 -5.18 -8.93
CA THR A 101 18.42 -4.80 -9.93
C THR A 101 18.15 -3.30 -9.95
N ALA A 102 17.33 -2.81 -9.01
CA ALA A 102 16.85 -1.43 -8.99
C ALA A 102 18.00 -0.41 -8.95
N VAL A 103 19.01 -0.66 -8.11
CA VAL A 103 20.17 0.25 -7.97
C VAL A 103 20.88 0.47 -9.32
N PRO A 104 21.40 -0.57 -10.01
CA PRO A 104 22.06 -0.38 -11.30
C PRO A 104 21.10 -0.01 -12.44
N LEU A 105 19.85 -0.49 -12.42
CA LEU A 105 18.89 -0.23 -13.50
C LEU A 105 18.47 1.24 -13.57
N PHE A 106 18.30 1.87 -12.41
CA PHE A 106 17.84 3.27 -12.30
C PHE A 106 18.96 4.25 -11.95
N GLY A 107 20.20 3.76 -11.75
CA GLY A 107 21.38 4.61 -11.54
C GLY A 107 21.45 5.24 -10.14
N TYR A 108 20.91 4.59 -9.12
CA TYR A 108 21.05 5.02 -7.73
C TYR A 108 22.49 4.79 -7.23
N GLU A 109 22.97 5.64 -6.31
CA GLU A 109 24.32 5.49 -5.73
C GLU A 109 24.44 4.18 -4.94
N ASP A 110 23.43 3.91 -4.11
CA ASP A 110 23.31 2.68 -3.33
C ASP A 110 21.84 2.35 -3.05
N VAL A 111 21.62 1.26 -2.31
CA VAL A 111 20.27 0.82 -1.96
C VAL A 111 19.58 1.75 -0.95
N LEU A 112 20.33 2.51 -0.15
CA LEU A 112 19.75 3.46 0.79
C LEU A 112 19.21 4.69 0.07
N ASP A 113 19.90 5.15 -0.98
CA ASP A 113 19.41 6.19 -1.88
C ASP A 113 18.12 5.75 -2.58
N TYR A 114 18.10 4.54 -3.14
CA TYR A 114 16.90 3.93 -3.69
C TYR A 114 15.74 3.85 -2.67
N TYR A 115 16.00 3.39 -1.45
CA TYR A 115 14.97 3.27 -0.42
C TYR A 115 14.46 4.61 0.09
N LYS A 116 15.30 5.64 0.18
CA LYS A 116 14.85 6.99 0.49
C LYS A 116 13.90 7.50 -0.58
N GLU A 117 14.25 7.32 -1.85
CA GLU A 117 13.43 7.73 -2.99
C GLU A 117 12.08 6.99 -3.02
N CYS A 118 12.07 5.69 -2.72
CA CYS A 118 10.83 4.89 -2.67
C CYS A 118 9.96 5.15 -1.43
N SER A 119 10.50 5.74 -0.37
CA SER A 119 9.77 5.95 0.89
C SER A 119 8.68 7.00 0.74
N SER A 120 7.45 6.59 1.06
CA SER A 120 6.25 7.42 0.88
C SER A 120 5.94 8.31 2.09
N GLY A 121 6.55 8.04 3.25
CA GLY A 121 6.31 8.76 4.50
C GLY A 121 6.48 10.29 4.42
N PRO A 122 7.59 10.81 3.85
CA PRO A 122 7.80 12.26 3.71
C PRO A 122 6.72 12.97 2.88
N TRP A 123 6.05 12.24 1.96
CA TRP A 123 5.06 12.80 1.05
C TRP A 123 3.69 13.01 1.70
N ILE A 124 3.42 12.39 2.85
CA ILE A 124 2.12 12.50 3.54
C ILE A 124 1.74 13.95 3.83
N GLN A 125 2.68 14.81 4.21
CA GLN A 125 2.41 16.23 4.51
C GLN A 125 1.94 17.04 3.30
N HIS A 126 2.18 16.54 2.08
CA HIS A 126 1.86 17.22 0.82
C HIS A 126 0.54 16.76 0.22
N ILE A 127 -0.12 15.74 0.78
CA ILE A 127 -1.43 15.27 0.31
C ILE A 127 -2.47 16.39 0.47
N ARG A 128 -3.28 16.64 -0.57
CA ARG A 128 -4.30 17.69 -0.64
C ARG A 128 -5.73 17.20 -0.91
N ILE A 129 -5.92 15.89 -1.04
CA ILE A 129 -7.23 15.28 -1.29
C ILE A 129 -7.60 14.34 -0.14
N PRO A 130 -8.90 14.08 0.09
CA PRO A 130 -9.35 13.11 1.07
C PRO A 130 -8.67 11.76 0.89
N THR A 131 -7.86 11.36 1.88
CA THR A 131 -7.08 10.13 1.82
C THR A 131 -7.27 9.32 3.10
N LEU A 132 -7.71 8.08 2.95
CA LEU A 132 -7.74 7.10 4.04
C LEU A 132 -6.43 6.31 4.00
N ILE A 133 -5.70 6.27 5.11
CA ILE A 133 -4.58 5.35 5.32
C ILE A 133 -4.95 4.34 6.38
N SER A 134 -4.61 3.07 6.17
CA SER A 134 -4.79 2.00 7.14
C SER A 134 -3.49 1.24 7.36
N SER A 135 -3.17 0.90 8.60
CA SER A 135 -2.03 0.07 8.96
C SER A 135 -2.36 -0.79 10.17
N THR A 136 -1.60 -1.86 10.38
CA THR A 136 -1.75 -2.75 11.53
C THR A 136 -0.48 -2.74 12.37
N ILE A 137 -0.63 -2.86 13.69
CA ILE A 137 0.52 -2.92 14.61
C ILE A 137 1.25 -4.27 14.47
N ASP A 138 0.52 -5.34 14.14
CA ASP A 138 1.04 -6.70 13.97
C ASP A 138 1.54 -7.02 12.54
N ASP A 139 1.67 -6.02 11.66
CA ASP A 139 2.17 -6.20 10.29
C ASP A 139 3.59 -6.80 10.30
N PRO A 140 3.79 -8.03 9.78
CA PRO A 140 5.11 -8.65 9.75
C PRO A 140 6.00 -8.17 8.60
N ILE A 141 5.45 -7.38 7.67
CA ILE A 141 6.11 -6.88 6.47
C ILE A 141 6.38 -5.38 6.63
N CYS A 142 5.34 -4.56 6.68
CA CYS A 142 5.43 -3.10 6.79
C CYS A 142 5.33 -2.66 8.24
N VAL A 143 6.48 -2.59 8.90
CA VAL A 143 6.56 -2.34 10.34
C VAL A 143 6.03 -0.95 10.72
N ILE A 144 5.30 -0.88 11.84
CA ILE A 144 4.61 0.33 12.28
C ILE A 144 5.56 1.50 12.59
N GLU A 145 6.82 1.21 12.93
CA GLU A 145 7.86 2.21 13.17
C GLU A 145 8.14 3.08 11.94
N GLY A 146 7.80 2.61 10.73
CA GLY A 146 7.91 3.38 9.50
C GLY A 146 6.79 4.40 9.29
N LEU A 147 5.65 4.27 9.98
CA LEU A 147 4.49 5.17 9.81
C LEU A 147 4.78 6.55 10.43
N PRO A 148 4.79 7.65 9.66
CA PRO A 148 5.11 8.98 10.19
C PRO A 148 3.88 9.61 10.86
N LEU A 149 3.50 9.09 12.03
CA LEU A 149 2.31 9.53 12.79
C LEU A 149 2.25 11.04 13.03
N SER A 150 3.40 11.72 13.16
CA SER A 150 3.47 13.17 13.33
C SER A 150 3.04 13.94 12.07
N ALA A 151 3.38 13.45 10.87
CA ALA A 151 2.96 14.03 9.61
C ALA A 151 1.47 13.75 9.35
N VAL A 152 1.03 12.53 9.65
CA VAL A 152 -0.37 12.11 9.55
C VAL A 152 -1.28 13.02 10.39
N ARG A 153 -0.97 13.22 11.67
CA ARG A 153 -1.77 14.07 12.57
C ARG A 153 -1.84 15.54 12.15
N LYS A 154 -0.88 16.01 11.36
CA LYS A 154 -0.81 17.41 10.91
C LYS A 154 -1.53 17.65 9.60
N ASN A 155 -1.89 16.61 8.85
CA ASN A 155 -2.54 16.75 7.56
C ASN A 155 -4.05 16.52 7.67
N GLU A 156 -4.83 17.59 7.55
CA GLU A 156 -6.30 17.57 7.62
C GLU A 156 -6.99 16.75 6.50
N HIS A 157 -6.27 16.46 5.42
CA HIS A 157 -6.78 15.65 4.32
C HIS A 157 -6.59 14.15 4.53
N VAL A 158 -5.85 13.75 5.57
CA VAL A 158 -5.49 12.35 5.83
C VAL A 158 -6.21 11.85 7.07
N ILE A 159 -6.97 10.76 6.91
CA ILE A 159 -7.55 9.99 8.00
C ILE A 159 -6.72 8.72 8.14
N ALA A 160 -6.24 8.44 9.35
CA ALA A 160 -5.49 7.22 9.64
C ALA A 160 -6.29 6.27 10.50
N VAL A 161 -6.26 5.00 10.12
CA VAL A 161 -6.81 3.90 10.91
C VAL A 161 -5.69 2.94 11.26
N LEU A 162 -5.46 2.79 12.56
CA LEU A 162 -4.46 1.87 13.10
C LEU A 162 -5.17 0.77 13.87
N THR A 163 -5.10 -0.46 13.40
CA THR A 163 -5.62 -1.62 14.14
C THR A 163 -4.52 -2.33 14.89
N LYS A 164 -4.86 -2.92 16.03
CA LYS A 164 -3.91 -3.75 16.79
C LYS A 164 -3.52 -5.02 16.03
N GLU A 165 -4.51 -5.61 15.37
CA GLU A 165 -4.41 -6.89 14.68
C GLU A 165 -4.99 -6.77 13.27
N GLY A 166 -4.47 -7.58 12.35
CA GLY A 166 -4.91 -7.64 10.95
C GLY A 166 -3.82 -8.11 9.99
N GLY A 167 -2.56 -8.19 10.44
CA GLY A 167 -1.43 -8.57 9.62
C GLY A 167 -1.22 -7.62 8.44
N HIS A 168 -0.50 -8.07 7.40
CA HIS A 168 -0.13 -7.16 6.31
C HIS A 168 -1.31 -6.71 5.44
N VAL A 169 -2.22 -7.61 5.07
CA VAL A 169 -3.39 -7.30 4.22
C VAL A 169 -4.57 -8.23 4.56
N GLY A 170 -4.62 -8.70 5.81
CA GLY A 170 -5.48 -9.81 6.21
C GLY A 170 -6.83 -9.36 6.75
N TRP A 171 -6.80 -8.63 7.87
CA TRP A 171 -7.99 -8.16 8.61
C TRP A 171 -9.14 -9.17 8.66
N LEU A 172 -8.76 -10.44 8.83
CA LEU A 172 -9.66 -11.59 8.82
C LEU A 172 -10.51 -11.58 10.09
N GLU A 173 -11.80 -11.85 9.95
CA GLU A 173 -12.75 -11.84 11.06
C GLU A 173 -13.47 -13.18 11.25
N GLY A 174 -13.78 -13.45 12.52
CA GLY A 174 -14.49 -14.65 12.94
C GLY A 174 -13.62 -15.90 12.93
N TRP A 175 -14.21 -17.00 13.40
CA TRP A 175 -13.52 -18.29 13.50
C TRP A 175 -13.25 -18.95 12.15
N TRP A 176 -13.99 -18.54 11.11
CA TRP A 176 -13.91 -19.08 9.76
C TRP A 176 -13.98 -17.96 8.71
N PRO A 177 -12.85 -17.28 8.47
CA PRO A 177 -12.80 -16.05 7.68
C PRO A 177 -12.85 -16.35 6.17
N ARG A 178 -14.04 -16.73 5.68
CA ARG A 178 -14.32 -17.01 4.25
C ARG A 178 -15.09 -15.89 3.54
N LYS A 179 -15.46 -14.84 4.26
CA LYS A 179 -16.25 -13.71 3.75
C LYS A 179 -15.37 -12.47 3.59
N TYR A 180 -16.01 -11.35 3.26
CA TYR A 180 -15.40 -10.03 3.32
C TYR A 180 -14.80 -9.77 4.69
N THR A 181 -13.61 -9.21 4.65
CA THR A 181 -12.76 -8.84 5.76
C THR A 181 -13.13 -7.46 6.30
N TRP A 182 -12.58 -7.08 7.45
CA TRP A 182 -12.93 -5.83 8.12
C TRP A 182 -12.60 -4.59 7.27
N GLU A 183 -11.43 -4.57 6.64
CA GLU A 183 -10.95 -3.46 5.81
C GLU A 183 -11.83 -3.26 4.58
N ASN A 184 -12.43 -4.32 4.02
CA ASN A 184 -13.38 -4.20 2.92
C ASN A 184 -14.59 -3.33 3.30
N ARG A 185 -15.09 -3.47 4.53
CA ARG A 185 -16.21 -2.65 5.00
C ARG A 185 -15.79 -1.19 5.21
N VAL A 186 -14.61 -0.96 5.75
CA VAL A 186 -14.06 0.39 5.94
C VAL A 186 -13.84 1.09 4.60
N VAL A 187 -13.27 0.39 3.61
CA VAL A 187 -13.06 0.90 2.24
C VAL A 187 -14.39 1.29 1.61
N VAL A 188 -15.39 0.40 1.65
CA VAL A 188 -16.71 0.66 1.07
C VAL A 188 -17.39 1.84 1.76
N GLU A 189 -17.34 1.91 3.09
CA GLU A 189 -17.97 3.01 3.83
C GLU A 189 -17.27 4.34 3.57
N TYR A 190 -15.94 4.35 3.51
CA TYR A 190 -15.18 5.56 3.15
C TYR A 190 -15.58 6.06 1.76
N ILE A 191 -15.64 5.17 0.75
CA ILE A 191 -16.07 5.54 -0.60
C ILE A 191 -17.50 6.10 -0.58
N ARG A 192 -18.44 5.48 0.15
CA ARG A 192 -19.81 5.98 0.28
C ARG A 192 -19.86 7.39 0.87
N ILE A 193 -19.05 7.67 1.89
CA ILE A 193 -18.95 9.01 2.50
C ILE A 193 -18.42 10.02 1.48
N ILE A 194 -17.38 9.66 0.72
CA ILE A 194 -16.85 10.53 -0.35
C ILE A 194 -17.92 10.82 -1.39
N MET A 195 -18.62 9.80 -1.90
CA MET A 195 -19.68 9.95 -2.90
C MET A 195 -20.81 10.87 -2.41
N LYS A 196 -21.25 10.69 -1.15
CA LYS A 196 -22.24 11.57 -0.52
C LYS A 196 -21.74 13.02 -0.43
N LYS A 197 -20.48 13.23 -0.03
CA LYS A 197 -19.86 14.56 0.11
C LYS A 197 -19.80 15.31 -1.22
N ILE A 198 -19.58 14.61 -2.33
CA ILE A 198 -19.54 15.21 -3.68
C ILE A 198 -20.90 15.22 -4.38
N HIS A 199 -21.99 14.86 -3.68
CA HIS A 199 -23.34 14.74 -4.22
C HIS A 199 -23.42 13.82 -5.47
N TYR A 200 -22.63 12.75 -5.49
CA TYR A 200 -22.65 11.77 -6.58
C TYR A 200 -23.70 10.68 -6.30
N GLU A 201 -24.68 10.56 -7.19
CA GLU A 201 -25.68 9.51 -7.14
C GLU A 201 -25.14 8.22 -7.77
N TRP A 202 -24.93 7.21 -6.92
CA TRP A 202 -24.53 5.89 -7.38
C TRP A 202 -25.76 5.13 -7.91
N ASN A 203 -25.96 5.16 -9.23
CA ASN A 203 -27.01 4.38 -9.89
C ASN A 203 -26.64 2.89 -9.95
N ILE A 204 -26.99 2.14 -8.92
CA ILE A 204 -26.76 0.68 -8.81
C ILE A 204 -27.70 -0.13 -9.73
N HIS A 205 -28.73 0.51 -10.31
CA HIS A 205 -29.78 -0.17 -11.07
C HIS A 205 -29.39 -0.69 -12.47
N SER A 206 -28.12 -0.60 -12.90
CA SER A 206 -27.68 -1.14 -14.19
C SER A 206 -27.21 -2.61 -14.15
N ASP A 207 -27.03 -3.21 -12.97
CA ASP A 207 -26.62 -4.62 -12.85
C ASP A 207 -27.65 -5.45 -12.07
N ARG A 208 -28.30 -6.41 -12.76
CA ARG A 208 -29.34 -7.30 -12.20
C ARG A 208 -28.84 -8.25 -11.08
N ASN A 209 -27.59 -8.14 -10.65
CA ASN A 209 -26.99 -8.95 -9.59
C ASN A 209 -26.74 -8.15 -8.29
N ALA A 210 -27.09 -6.85 -8.23
CA ALA A 210 -26.79 -6.02 -7.08
C ALA A 210 -27.74 -6.19 -5.87
N GLU A 211 -28.88 -6.88 -6.03
CA GLU A 211 -29.83 -7.11 -4.94
C GLU A 211 -29.26 -8.00 -3.81
N GLU A 212 -28.27 -8.85 -4.10
CA GLU A 212 -27.61 -9.70 -3.09
C GLU A 212 -26.61 -8.97 -2.18
N LEU A 213 -26.31 -7.69 -2.42
CA LEU A 213 -25.35 -6.90 -1.61
C LEU A 213 -26.01 -6.01 -0.56
N SER A 214 -27.33 -6.12 -0.36
CA SER A 214 -28.07 -5.44 0.71
C SER A 214 -27.84 -6.11 2.07
N VAL A 215 -26.62 -6.00 2.59
CA VAL A 215 -26.33 -6.34 3.99
C VAL A 215 -26.64 -5.11 4.85
N GLU A 216 -27.71 -5.19 5.65
CA GLU A 216 -27.95 -4.28 6.77
C GLU A 216 -26.75 -4.35 7.73
N TYR A 217 -25.98 -3.27 7.81
CA TYR A 217 -24.93 -3.13 8.83
C TYR A 217 -25.45 -2.22 9.94
N SER A 218 -25.58 -2.79 11.13
CA SER A 218 -25.68 -2.06 12.39
C SER A 218 -24.43 -1.21 12.55
N VAL A 219 -24.61 0.11 12.59
CA VAL A 219 -23.54 1.08 12.84
C VAL A 219 -23.26 1.09 14.34
N ASP A 220 -22.44 0.16 14.80
CA ASP A 220 -21.81 0.33 16.12
C ASP A 220 -20.70 1.38 15.97
N THR A 221 -20.83 2.43 16.77
CA THR A 221 -19.99 3.63 16.83
C THR A 221 -18.49 3.32 16.82
N PHE A 222 -17.79 3.84 15.80
CA PHE A 222 -16.33 3.81 15.72
C PHE A 222 -15.73 4.97 16.52
N GLU A 223 -14.82 4.68 17.45
CA GLU A 223 -13.87 5.68 17.94
C GLU A 223 -12.82 5.93 16.86
N ILE A 224 -13.06 6.96 16.03
CA ILE A 224 -12.04 7.58 15.21
C ILE A 224 -11.18 8.41 16.17
N THR A 225 -10.00 7.94 16.53
CA THR A 225 -9.05 8.77 17.29
C THR A 225 -8.48 9.82 16.34
N LEU A 226 -9.00 11.05 16.46
CA LEU A 226 -8.50 12.26 15.79
C LEU A 226 -7.12 12.68 16.34
#